data_AF-A0A3C1JR01-F1
#
_entry.id   AF-A0A3C1JR01-F1
#
_cell.length_a   1.000
_cell.length_b   1.000
_cell.length_c   1.000
_cell.angle_alpha   90.00
_cell.angle_beta   90.00
_cell.angle_gamma   90.00
#
_symmetry.space_group_name_H-M   'P 1'
#
loop_
_entity.id
_entity.type
_entity.pdbx_description
1 polymer ?
#
loop_
_entity_poly.entity_id
_entity_poly.type
_entity_poly.pdbx_seq_one_letter_code
_entity_poly.pdbx_strand_id
1 'polypeptide(L)' 'MFFTIPGTPPDLTNLPQGCAFASRCDAVTDHCLRERPELSAADGLAETGMSDHLMACWNPAPKAS' A
#
# COMPACT_ATOMS: atom_id res chain seq x y z
N MET A 1 -4.20 -18.75 -15.35
CA MET A 1 -2.88 -18.86 -14.69
C MET A 1 -2.87 -17.86 -13.55
N PHE A 2 -2.87 -18.31 -12.30
CA PHE A 2 -2.89 -17.43 -11.13
C PHE A 2 -1.46 -17.11 -10.69
N PHE A 3 -1.10 -15.84 -10.59
CA PHE A 3 0.18 -15.41 -10.04
C PHE A 3 0.03 -15.21 -8.52
N THR A 4 0.88 -15.88 -7.75
CA THR A 4 0.94 -15.76 -6.29
C THR A 4 1.89 -14.63 -5.90
N ILE A 5 1.51 -13.80 -4.93
CA ILE A 5 2.39 -12.75 -4.41
C ILE A 5 3.52 -13.43 -3.60
N PRO A 6 4.81 -13.24 -3.94
CA PRO A 6 5.91 -13.93 -3.27
C PRO A 6 6.13 -13.41 -1.85
N GLY A 7 6.17 -14.31 -0.85
CA GLY A 7 6.44 -14.01 0.57
C GLY A 7 5.33 -14.43 1.55
N THR A 8 5.65 -14.53 2.84
CA THR A 8 4.71 -14.86 3.93
C THR A 8 3.97 -13.61 4.42
N PRO A 9 2.69 -13.73 4.83
CA PRO A 9 2.02 -12.67 5.59
C PRO A 9 2.84 -12.35 6.85
N PRO A 10 3.00 -11.07 7.21
CA PRO A 10 3.65 -10.72 8.47
C PRO A 10 2.85 -11.26 9.65
N ASP A 11 3.54 -11.55 10.73
CA ASP A 11 2.94 -11.95 12.00
C ASP A 11 2.03 -10.82 12.53
N LEU A 12 0.74 -11.10 12.72
CA LEU A 12 -0.24 -10.10 13.17
C LEU A 12 -0.05 -9.67 14.62
N THR A 13 0.67 -10.47 15.41
CA THR A 13 1.07 -10.13 16.79
C THR A 13 2.32 -9.25 16.85
N ASN A 14 3.11 -9.18 15.78
CA ASN A 14 4.31 -8.35 15.69
C ASN A 14 4.30 -7.49 14.42
N LEU A 15 3.27 -6.65 14.31
CA LEU A 15 3.13 -5.74 13.18
C LEU A 15 4.28 -4.72 13.15
N PRO A 16 4.87 -4.44 11.97
CA PRO A 16 5.88 -3.41 11.85
C PRO A 16 5.30 -2.04 12.22
N GLN A 17 6.14 -1.19 12.80
CA GLN A 17 5.77 0.13 13.32
C GLN A 17 5.20 1.04 12.20
N GLY A 18 5.76 0.92 11.00
CA GLY A 18 5.28 1.60 9.79
C GLY A 18 4.19 0.85 9.02
N CYS A 19 4.12 1.11 7.72
CA CYS A 19 3.23 0.46 6.78
C CYS A 19 3.42 -1.07 6.79
N ALA A 20 2.32 -1.82 6.96
CA ALA A 20 2.33 -3.28 6.98
C ALA A 20 2.84 -3.92 5.68
N PHE A 21 2.80 -3.16 4.57
CA PHE A 21 3.23 -3.61 3.25
C PHE A 21 4.68 -3.22 2.94
N ALA A 22 5.36 -2.42 3.78
CA ALA A 22 6.66 -1.84 3.48
C ALA A 22 7.73 -2.88 3.12
N SER A 23 7.71 -4.07 3.73
CA SER A 23 8.67 -5.15 3.45
C SER A 23 8.49 -5.81 2.08
N ARG A 24 7.36 -5.56 1.40
CA ARG A 24 6.99 -6.20 0.12
C ARG A 24 6.50 -5.17 -0.93
N CYS A 25 6.65 -3.88 -0.65
CA CYS A 25 6.19 -2.79 -1.53
C CYS A 25 7.36 -2.30 -2.39
N ASP A 26 7.18 -2.32 -3.72
CA ASP A 26 8.20 -1.82 -4.66
C ASP A 26 8.36 -0.29 -4.60
N ALA A 27 7.37 0.43 -4.07
CA ALA A 27 7.36 1.89 -3.90
C ALA A 27 7.64 2.33 -2.45
N VAL A 28 8.28 1.49 -1.63
CA VAL A 28 8.60 1.77 -0.23
C VAL A 28 9.57 2.96 -0.10
N THR A 29 9.33 3.81 0.89
CA THR A 29 10.25 4.90 1.29
C THR A 29 10.55 4.83 2.79
N ASP A 30 11.54 5.59 3.27
CA ASP A 30 11.86 5.68 4.70
C ASP A 30 10.68 6.13 5.57
N HIS A 31 9.73 6.88 4.99
CA HIS A 31 8.51 7.29 5.68
C HIS A 31 7.62 6.07 5.97
N CYS A 32 7.49 5.15 5.00
CA CYS A 32 6.73 3.90 5.13
C CYS A 32 7.25 2.96 6.20
N LEU A 33 8.54 3.02 6.56
CA LEU A 33 9.12 2.17 7.60
C LEU A 33 8.89 2.70 9.02
N ARG A 34 8.69 4.01 9.15
CA ARG A 34 8.57 4.71 10.44
C ARG A 34 7.13 4.91 10.88
N GLU A 35 6.25 5.25 9.93
CA GLU A 35 4.88 5.65 10.24
C GLU A 35 3.86 4.94 9.35
N ARG A 36 2.64 4.81 9.86
CA ARG A 36 1.51 4.29 9.10
C ARG A 36 0.77 5.43 8.41
N PRO A 37 0.51 5.31 7.09
CA PRO A 37 -0.30 6.29 6.39
C PRO A 37 -1.73 6.31 6.94
N GLU A 38 -2.30 7.51 7.02
CA GLU A 38 -3.71 7.70 7.32
C GLU A 38 -4.59 7.32 6.13
N LEU A 39 -5.85 7.00 6.41
CA LEU A 39 -6.83 6.70 5.36
C LEU A 39 -7.30 8.01 4.72
N SER A 40 -6.91 8.25 3.47
CA SER A 40 -7.29 9.44 2.68
C SER A 40 -7.96 9.05 1.38
N ALA A 41 -8.64 10.01 0.75
CA ALA A 41 -9.16 9.83 -0.60
C ALA A 41 -8.01 9.60 -1.59
N ALA A 42 -8.25 8.72 -2.55
CA ALA A 42 -7.30 8.43 -3.60
C ALA A 42 -7.29 9.53 -4.67
N ASP A 43 -6.41 10.51 -4.53
CA ASP A 43 -6.20 11.52 -5.56
C ASP A 43 -5.74 10.84 -6.88
N GLY A 44 -6.45 11.10 -7.98
CA GLY A 44 -6.11 10.55 -9.30
C GLY A 44 -6.74 9.20 -9.68
N LEU A 45 -7.55 8.57 -8.80
CA LEU A 45 -8.40 7.43 -9.20
C LEU A 45 -9.78 7.84 -9.72
N ALA A 46 -10.08 9.14 -9.76
CA ALA A 46 -11.34 9.66 -10.32
C ALA A 46 -11.58 9.18 -11.78
N GLU A 47 -10.50 9.00 -12.54
CA GLU A 47 -10.50 8.50 -13.92
C GLU A 47 -11.10 7.08 -14.05
N THR A 48 -11.12 6.29 -12.98
CA THR A 48 -11.68 4.92 -12.98
C THR A 48 -13.16 4.87 -12.58
N GLY A 49 -13.82 6.01 -12.38
CA GLY A 49 -15.23 6.08 -11.97
C GLY A 49 -15.49 5.69 -10.51
N MET A 50 -14.44 5.66 -9.69
CA MET A 50 -14.48 5.27 -8.28
C MET A 50 -14.24 6.50 -7.40
N SER A 51 -15.29 7.28 -7.18
CA SER A 51 -15.26 8.55 -6.43
C SER A 51 -15.05 8.40 -4.92
N ASP A 52 -15.33 7.22 -4.35
CA ASP A 52 -15.26 6.97 -2.90
C ASP A 52 -14.12 6.01 -2.51
N HIS A 53 -13.11 5.87 -3.37
CA HIS A 53 -11.97 5.01 -3.07
C HIS A 53 -11.05 5.66 -2.04
N LEU A 54 -10.98 5.04 -0.86
CA LEU A 54 -10.07 5.41 0.21
C LEU A 54 -8.81 4.55 0.16
N MET A 55 -7.66 5.15 0.48
CA MET A 55 -6.38 4.46 0.56
C MET A 55 -5.56 4.96 1.75
N ALA A 56 -4.68 4.09 2.27
CA ALA A 56 -3.66 4.45 3.24
C ALA A 56 -2.29 4.22 2.58
N CYS A 57 -1.93 5.09 1.63
CA CYS A 57 -0.67 5.00 0.88
C CYS A 57 -0.18 6.39 0.49
N TRP A 58 1.10 6.69 0.76
CA TRP A 58 1.73 7.94 0.30
C TRP A 58 2.22 7.89 -1.14
N ASN A 59 2.47 6.68 -1.66
CA ASN A 59 2.99 6.47 -3.00
C ASN A 59 2.06 5.53 -3.77
N PRO A 60 0.85 5.96 -4.13
CA PRO A 60 -0.03 5.17 -4.98
C PRO A 60 0.62 5.01 -6.36
N ALA A 61 1.27 3.87 -6.60
CA ALA A 61 1.85 3.59 -7.90
C ALA A 61 0.73 3.47 -8.94
N PRO A 62 0.83 4.13 -10.11
CA PRO A 62 0.02 3.75 -11.24
C PRO A 62 0.38 2.31 -11.59
N LYS A 63 -0.63 1.45 -11.76
CA LYS A 63 -0.49 0.07 -12.23
C LYS A 63 0.53 0.01 -13.38
N ALA A 64 1.68 -0.63 -13.14
CA ALA A 64 2.67 -0.92 -14.17
C ALA A 64 1.97 -1.72 -15.29
N SER A 65 2.02 -1.18 -16.51
CA SER A 65 1.58 -1.88 -17.73
C SER A 65 2.68 -2.81 -18.23
#